data_AF-A0A9W6X915-F1
#
_entry.id   AF-A0A9W6X915-F1
#
_cell.length_a   1.000
_cell.length_b   1.000
_cell.length_c   1.000
_cell.angle_alpha   90.00
_cell.angle_beta   90.00
_cell.angle_gamma   90.00
#
_symmetry.space_group_name_H-M   'P 1'
#
loop_
_entity.id
_entity.type
_entity.pdbx_description
1 polymer ?
#
loop_
_entity_poly.entity_id
_entity_poly.type
_entity_poly.pdbx_seq_one_letter_code
_entity_poly.pdbx_strand_id
1 'polypeptide(L)'
;MIDEIDYNKRVVKQVQKGIPVGSIVRYRLKSKPFDKEGAKYSKTSYEVVGLDGLKIRIRSKNNHILYKPVNDLKIVKAEATNATIDKNQIWEVVKLLDHKELKSGKFKYLVKWKGYDEPSWEIQDNLRIINKNEMSTLEKHYFRSQGD
;
A
#
# COMPACT_ATOMS: atom_id res chain seq x y z
N MET A 1 13.18 25.96 10.64
CA MET A 1 12.53 24.63 10.55
C MET A 1 11.76 24.61 9.24
N ILE A 2 12.23 23.88 8.22
CA ILE A 2 11.32 23.52 7.12
C ILE A 2 10.30 22.60 7.79
N ASP A 3 9.05 23.05 7.86
CA ASP A 3 7.95 22.27 8.42
C ASP A 3 7.99 20.88 7.77
N GLU A 4 8.24 19.84 8.58
CA GLU A 4 8.38 18.45 8.11
C GLU A 4 7.15 18.07 7.25
N ILE A 5 5.98 18.63 7.58
CA ILE A 5 4.73 18.51 6.83
C ILE A 5 4.88 19.00 5.39
N ASP A 6 5.51 20.15 5.16
CA ASP A 6 5.69 20.72 3.82
C ASP A 6 6.73 19.99 2.99
N TYR A 7 7.82 19.51 3.61
CA TYR A 7 8.75 18.61 2.95
C TYR A 7 8.04 17.33 2.47
N ASN A 8 7.21 16.74 3.33
CA ASN A 8 6.48 15.52 3.00
C ASN A 8 5.41 15.73 1.92
N LYS A 9 4.67 16.86 1.95
CA LYS A 9 3.76 17.23 0.86
C LYS A 9 4.48 17.37 -0.49
N ARG A 10 5.71 17.89 -0.49
CA ARG A 10 6.55 17.96 -1.71
C ARG A 10 6.94 16.56 -2.19
N VAL A 11 7.30 15.65 -1.28
CA VAL A 11 7.60 14.24 -1.61
C VAL A 11 6.39 13.55 -2.24
N VAL A 12 5.19 13.70 -1.67
CA VAL A 12 3.93 13.17 -2.26
C VAL A 12 3.72 13.70 -3.68
N LYS A 13 3.89 15.02 -3.87
CA LYS A 13 3.75 15.65 -5.20
C LYS A 13 4.80 15.17 -6.20
N GLN A 14 6.04 14.95 -5.77
CA GLN A 14 7.10 14.39 -6.64
C GLN A 14 6.79 12.94 -7.02
N VAL A 15 6.34 12.14 -6.06
CA VAL A 15 5.85 10.77 -6.25
C VAL A 15 4.73 10.74 -7.30
N GLN A 16 3.74 11.62 -7.19
CA GLN A 16 2.63 11.77 -8.14
C GLN A 16 3.12 12.17 -9.54
N LYS A 17 4.09 13.08 -9.63
CA LYS A 17 4.65 13.53 -10.91
C LYS A 17 5.49 12.44 -11.60
N GLY A 18 6.11 11.55 -10.84
CA GLY A 18 6.96 10.48 -11.40
C GLY A 18 6.18 9.37 -12.11
N ILE A 19 4.95 9.09 -11.67
CA ILE A 19 4.10 8.04 -12.25
C ILE A 19 2.65 8.53 -12.32
N PRO A 20 2.20 9.10 -13.46
CA PRO A 20 0.85 9.63 -13.59
C PRO A 20 -0.21 8.52 -13.59
N VAL A 21 -1.43 8.87 -13.16
CA VAL A 21 -2.62 8.01 -13.27
C VAL A 21 -2.83 7.60 -14.73
N GLY A 22 -3.19 6.34 -14.95
CA GLY A 22 -3.29 5.71 -16.27
C GLY A 22 -1.98 5.10 -16.77
N SER A 23 -0.84 5.35 -16.11
CA SER A 23 0.41 4.68 -16.46
C SER A 23 0.31 3.17 -16.24
N ILE A 24 0.92 2.39 -17.13
CA ILE A 24 1.04 0.94 -16.93
C ILE A 24 2.39 0.63 -16.30
N VAL A 25 2.39 -0.16 -15.23
CA VAL A 25 3.57 -0.46 -14.41
C VAL A 25 3.72 -1.95 -14.10
N ARG A 26 4.95 -2.35 -13.81
CA ARG A 26 5.29 -3.62 -13.13
C ARG A 26 5.90 -3.30 -11.78
N TYR A 27 5.66 -4.14 -10.77
CA TYR A 27 6.23 -3.94 -9.44
C TYR A 27 7.44 -4.85 -9.21
N ARG A 28 8.41 -4.38 -8.42
CA ARG A 28 9.64 -5.10 -8.05
C ARG A 28 9.32 -6.28 -7.14
N LEU A 29 9.86 -7.45 -7.46
CA LEU A 29 9.75 -8.63 -6.60
C LEU A 29 10.77 -8.54 -5.45
N LYS A 30 10.39 -8.99 -4.26
CA LYS A 30 11.35 -9.11 -3.14
C LYS A 30 12.32 -10.25 -3.46
N SER A 31 13.61 -9.96 -3.50
CA SER A 31 14.64 -11.00 -3.61
C SER A 31 14.62 -11.83 -2.33
N LYS A 32 14.57 -13.16 -2.45
CA LYS A 32 14.90 -14.03 -1.32
C LYS A 32 16.42 -14.14 -1.26
N PRO A 33 17.02 -14.26 -0.06
CA PRO A 33 18.40 -14.69 0.05
C PRO A 33 18.54 -16.01 -0.71
N PHE A 34 19.57 -16.14 -1.56
CA PHE A 34 19.92 -17.35 -2.34
C PHE A 34 19.10 -17.65 -3.61
N ASP A 35 18.15 -16.80 -4.03
CA ASP A 35 17.52 -16.95 -5.35
C ASP A 35 18.51 -16.55 -6.46
N LYS A 36 18.90 -17.50 -7.32
CA LYS A 36 19.64 -17.22 -8.57
C LYS A 36 18.74 -16.39 -9.50
N GLU A 37 19.29 -15.29 -10.04
CA GLU A 37 18.78 -14.41 -11.12
C GLU A 37 17.26 -14.47 -11.43
N GLY A 38 16.42 -14.40 -10.40
CA GLY A 38 14.97 -14.38 -10.56
C GLY A 38 14.52 -13.12 -11.30
N ALA A 39 13.32 -13.16 -11.89
CA ALA A 39 12.71 -11.98 -12.48
C ALA A 39 12.66 -10.84 -11.46
N LYS A 40 13.27 -9.69 -11.77
CA LYS A 40 13.32 -8.54 -10.85
C LYS A 40 11.96 -7.85 -10.67
N TYR A 41 11.03 -8.06 -11.61
CA TYR A 41 9.72 -7.42 -11.67
C TYR A 41 8.60 -8.44 -11.93
N SER A 42 7.37 -8.08 -11.55
CA SER A 42 6.17 -8.86 -11.80
C SER A 42 5.98 -9.17 -13.28
N LYS A 43 5.50 -10.37 -13.61
CA LYS A 43 5.10 -10.73 -14.98
C LYS A 43 3.85 -9.94 -15.40
N THR A 44 2.90 -9.79 -14.48
CA THR A 44 1.68 -9.01 -14.66
C THR A 44 1.97 -7.51 -14.70
N SER A 45 1.30 -6.80 -15.60
CA SER A 45 1.30 -5.35 -15.71
C SER A 45 0.01 -4.79 -15.12
N TYR A 46 0.10 -3.65 -14.46
CA TYR A 46 -1.01 -3.01 -13.73
C TYR A 46 -1.16 -1.56 -14.16
N GLU A 47 -2.38 -1.06 -14.21
CA GLU A 47 -2.70 0.36 -14.39
C GLU A 47 -2.60 1.11 -13.07
N VAL A 48 -1.99 2.28 -13.08
CA VAL A 48 -1.97 3.20 -11.94
C VAL A 48 -3.30 3.91 -11.83
N VAL A 49 -4.02 3.68 -10.73
CA VAL A 49 -5.38 4.19 -10.51
C VAL A 49 -5.47 5.22 -9.38
N GLY A 50 -4.34 5.60 -8.78
CA GLY A 50 -4.26 6.63 -7.76
C GLY A 50 -3.27 6.33 -6.65
N LEU A 51 -3.53 6.93 -5.49
CA LEU A 51 -2.70 6.84 -4.29
C LEU A 51 -3.58 6.60 -3.06
N ASP A 52 -3.00 5.96 -2.06
CA ASP A 52 -3.57 5.84 -0.72
C ASP A 52 -2.41 5.93 0.28
N GLY A 53 -2.37 7.03 1.03
CA GLY A 53 -1.14 7.51 1.66
C GLY A 53 -0.02 7.70 0.62
N LEU A 54 1.18 7.19 0.92
CA LEU A 54 2.34 7.23 0.00
C LEU A 54 2.45 6.02 -0.95
N LYS A 55 1.50 5.08 -0.90
CA LYS A 55 1.51 3.90 -1.77
C LYS A 55 0.64 4.16 -3.00
N ILE A 56 1.19 3.85 -4.18
CA ILE A 56 0.46 3.90 -5.44
C ILE A 56 -0.50 2.71 -5.49
N ARG A 57 -1.77 3.03 -5.76
CA ARG A 57 -2.83 2.06 -6.01
C ARG A 57 -2.73 1.64 -7.47
N ILE A 58 -2.45 0.36 -7.70
CA ILE A 58 -2.33 -0.24 -9.04
C ILE A 58 -3.38 -1.33 -9.23
N ARG A 59 -3.99 -1.38 -10.42
CA ARG A 59 -5.10 -2.28 -10.77
C ARG A 59 -4.75 -3.15 -11.96
N SER A 60 -4.96 -4.44 -11.83
CA SER A 60 -4.86 -5.40 -12.94
C SER A 60 -6.13 -5.40 -13.80
N LYS A 61 -6.09 -6.07 -14.96
CA LYS A 61 -7.25 -6.17 -15.86
C LYS A 61 -8.46 -6.87 -15.22
N ASN A 62 -8.24 -7.82 -14.31
CA ASN A 62 -9.29 -8.51 -13.55
C ASN A 62 -9.61 -7.83 -12.20
N ASN A 63 -9.43 -6.50 -12.11
CA ASN A 63 -9.76 -5.67 -10.95
C ASN A 63 -9.02 -6.00 -9.64
N HIS A 64 -7.99 -6.84 -9.67
CA HIS A 64 -7.13 -7.03 -8.51
C HIS A 64 -6.32 -5.76 -8.23
N ILE A 65 -6.42 -5.25 -7.00
CA ILE A 65 -5.78 -4.02 -6.54
C ILE A 65 -4.59 -4.33 -5.65
N LEU A 66 -3.44 -3.72 -5.97
CA LEU A 66 -2.24 -3.72 -5.13
C LEU A 66 -1.85 -2.30 -4.74
N TYR A 67 -1.11 -2.20 -3.64
CA TYR A 67 -0.58 -0.94 -3.11
C TYR A 67 0.93 -1.09 -2.97
N LYS A 68 1.69 -0.29 -3.72
CA LYS A 68 3.15 -0.40 -3.79
C LYS A 68 3.83 0.97 -3.65
N PRO A 69 5.01 1.05 -3.02
CA PRO A 69 5.77 2.29 -3.00
C PRO A 69 6.27 2.62 -4.42
N VAL A 70 6.42 3.90 -4.72
CA VAL A 70 6.89 4.36 -6.05
C VAL A 70 8.20 3.73 -6.47
N ASN A 71 9.15 3.59 -5.54
CA ASN A 71 10.48 3.03 -5.82
C ASN A 71 10.44 1.54 -6.22
N ASP A 72 9.32 0.86 -5.98
CA ASP A 72 9.11 -0.51 -6.44
C ASP A 72 8.38 -0.57 -7.79
N LEU A 73 8.01 0.55 -8.41
CA LEU A 73 7.26 0.57 -9.66
C LEU A 73 8.13 0.95 -10.86
N LYS A 74 7.92 0.24 -11.96
CA LYS A 74 8.55 0.52 -13.25
C LYS A 74 7.47 0.71 -14.31
N ILE A 75 7.43 1.88 -14.94
CA ILE A 75 6.55 2.15 -16.08
C ILE A 75 6.94 1.26 -17.27
N VAL A 76 5.94 0.71 -17.97
CA VAL A 76 6.10 -0.15 -19.13
C VAL A 76 5.15 0.28 -20.26
N LYS A 77 5.56 0.05 -21.51
CA LYS A 77 4.72 0.22 -22.70
C LYS A 77 3.99 -1.10 -23.00
N ALA A 78 2.99 -1.42 -22.19
CA ALA A 78 2.15 -2.61 -22.34
C ALA A 78 0.74 -2.30 -21.85
N GLU A 79 -0.21 -3.19 -22.07
CA GLU A 79 -1.53 -3.11 -21.44
C GLU A 79 -1.53 -3.74 -20.04
N ALA A 80 -2.51 -3.38 -19.22
CA ALA A 80 -2.77 -4.09 -17.96
C ALA A 80 -3.19 -5.54 -18.27
N THR A 81 -2.64 -6.49 -17.51
CA THR A 81 -2.93 -7.92 -17.70
C THR A 81 -3.62 -8.51 -16.47
N ASN A 82 -4.18 -9.71 -16.61
CA ASN A 82 -4.81 -10.40 -15.48
C ASN A 82 -3.75 -10.77 -14.44
N ALA A 83 -4.03 -10.47 -13.17
CA ALA A 83 -3.23 -10.94 -12.06
C ALA A 83 -3.64 -12.35 -11.68
N THR A 84 -2.66 -13.25 -11.54
CA THR A 84 -2.84 -14.52 -10.83
C THR A 84 -2.82 -14.21 -9.34
N ILE A 85 -4.00 -14.14 -8.73
CA ILE A 85 -4.16 -13.76 -7.33
C ILE A 85 -3.93 -15.01 -6.47
N ASP A 86 -2.92 -14.98 -5.62
CA ASP A 86 -2.94 -15.83 -4.43
C ASP A 86 -3.91 -15.18 -3.44
N LYS A 87 -5.15 -15.66 -3.42
CA LYS A 87 -6.24 -15.09 -2.60
C LYS A 87 -5.92 -15.11 -1.11
N ASN A 88 -4.91 -15.86 -0.68
CA ASN A 88 -4.53 -15.98 0.73
C ASN A 88 -3.59 -14.84 1.18
N GLN A 89 -3.17 -13.94 0.29
CA GLN A 89 -2.21 -12.88 0.61
C GLN A 89 -2.82 -11.51 0.89
N ILE A 90 -4.10 -11.28 0.52
CA ILE A 90 -4.75 -9.97 0.68
C ILE A 90 -6.14 -10.16 1.27
N TRP A 91 -6.38 -9.46 2.37
CA TRP A 91 -7.60 -9.54 3.14
C TRP A 91 -8.23 -8.15 3.22
N GLU A 92 -9.55 -8.08 3.02
CA GLU A 92 -10.28 -6.82 3.13
C GLU A 92 -10.52 -6.48 4.59
N VAL A 93 -10.14 -5.25 4.96
CA VAL A 93 -10.37 -4.68 6.30
C VAL A 93 -11.67 -3.89 6.28
N VAL A 94 -12.53 -4.11 7.26
CA VAL A 94 -13.74 -3.31 7.50
C VAL A 94 -13.36 -2.03 8.24
N LYS A 95 -12.70 -2.16 9.39
CA LYS A 95 -12.24 -1.04 10.20
C LYS A 95 -11.10 -1.44 11.13
N LEU A 96 -10.36 -0.45 11.58
CA LEU A 96 -9.48 -0.58 12.73
C LEU A 96 -10.32 -0.41 14.00
N LEU A 97 -10.10 -1.28 14.99
CA LEU A 97 -10.82 -1.26 16.25
C LEU A 97 -10.00 -0.60 17.36
N ASP A 98 -8.68 -0.75 17.30
CA ASP A 98 -7.75 -0.27 18.32
C ASP A 98 -6.32 -0.16 17.74
N HIS A 99 -5.43 0.53 18.43
CA HIS A 99 -4.02 0.63 18.12
C HIS A 99 -3.17 0.74 19.39
N LYS A 100 -1.91 0.29 19.31
CA LYS A 100 -0.92 0.57 20.36
C LYS A 100 0.50 0.64 19.82
N GLU A 101 1.30 1.45 20.50
CA GLU A 101 2.72 1.57 20.21
C GLU A 101 3.50 0.37 20.77
N LEU A 102 4.45 -0.12 19.99
CA LEU A 102 5.41 -1.15 20.37
C LEU A 102 6.66 -0.49 20.94
N LYS A 103 7.45 -1.23 21.74
CA LYS A 103 8.73 -0.76 22.27
C LYS A 103 9.73 -0.28 21.21
N SER A 104 9.54 -0.68 19.95
CA SER A 104 10.35 -0.26 18.81
C SER A 104 9.91 1.09 18.20
N GLY A 105 8.91 1.77 18.76
CA GLY A 105 8.28 2.96 18.17
C GLY A 105 7.40 2.69 16.95
N LYS A 106 7.14 1.41 16.63
CA LYS A 106 6.20 1.00 15.58
C LYS A 106 4.81 0.78 16.16
N PHE A 107 3.77 0.83 15.34
CA PHE A 107 2.42 0.55 15.79
C PHE A 107 1.95 -0.88 15.46
N LYS A 108 1.00 -1.38 16.24
CA LYS A 108 0.14 -2.50 15.88
C LYS A 108 -1.31 -2.08 16.01
N TYR A 109 -2.18 -2.68 15.20
CA TYR A 109 -3.58 -2.32 15.10
C TYR A 109 -4.45 -3.55 15.22
N LEU A 110 -5.59 -3.42 15.89
CA LEU A 110 -6.60 -4.46 15.97
C LEU A 110 -7.54 -4.31 14.77
N VAL A 111 -7.59 -5.33 13.93
CA VAL A 111 -8.23 -5.26 12.61
C VAL A 111 -9.52 -6.07 12.61
N LYS A 112 -10.64 -5.43 12.24
CA LYS A 112 -11.87 -6.13 11.90
C LYS A 112 -11.83 -6.50 10.42
N TRP A 113 -11.72 -7.79 10.14
CA TRP A 113 -11.70 -8.34 8.78
C TRP A 113 -13.11 -8.47 8.21
N LYS A 114 -13.24 -8.32 6.89
CA LYS A 114 -14.51 -8.50 6.20
C LYS A 114 -14.80 -9.99 6.07
N GLY A 115 -15.99 -10.40 6.52
CA GLY A 115 -16.43 -11.80 6.45
C GLY A 115 -15.87 -12.71 7.55
N TYR A 116 -15.19 -12.15 8.56
CA TYR A 116 -14.70 -12.90 9.72
C TYR A 116 -15.15 -12.21 11.00
N ASP A 117 -15.58 -13.00 11.99
CA ASP A 117 -16.06 -12.47 13.26
C ASP A 117 -14.92 -12.02 14.16
N GLU A 118 -13.85 -12.79 14.21
CA GLU A 118 -12.71 -12.56 15.09
C GLU A 118 -11.74 -11.51 14.51
N PRO A 119 -11.44 -10.43 15.26
CA PRO A 119 -10.39 -9.49 14.88
C PRO A 119 -8.99 -10.01 15.26
N SER A 120 -7.95 -9.55 14.55
CA SER A 120 -6.55 -9.89 14.86
C SER A 120 -5.66 -8.65 15.01
N TRP A 121 -4.59 -8.78 15.79
CA TRP A 121 -3.57 -7.74 15.92
C TRP A 121 -2.55 -7.85 14.77
N GLU A 122 -2.50 -6.83 13.93
CA GLU A 122 -1.56 -6.74 12.82
C GLU A 122 -0.50 -5.66 13.07
N ILE A 123 0.75 -5.94 12.72
CA ILE A 123 1.80 -4.93 12.73
C ILE A 123 1.54 -3.90 11.61
N GLN A 124 1.96 -2.66 11.82
CA GLN A 124 1.81 -1.56 10.85
C GLN A 124 2.27 -1.96 9.43
N ASP A 125 3.33 -2.78 9.34
CA ASP A 125 3.92 -3.24 8.08
C ASP A 125 2.99 -4.19 7.26
N ASN A 126 2.08 -4.91 7.93
CA ASN A 126 1.08 -5.78 7.30
C ASN A 126 -0.09 -4.98 6.71
N LEU A 127 -0.27 -3.74 7.19
CA LEU A 127 -1.41 -2.91 6.87
C LEU A 127 -1.03 -1.79 5.90
N ARG A 128 -2.06 -1.19 5.30
CA ARG A 128 -1.91 -0.05 4.37
C ARG A 128 -1.72 1.28 5.12
N ILE A 129 -1.19 1.25 6.33
CA ILE A 129 -1.23 2.35 7.33
C ILE A 129 0.16 2.82 7.76
N ILE A 130 1.18 2.59 6.93
CA ILE A 130 2.52 3.06 7.25
C ILE A 130 2.63 4.51 6.82
N ASN A 131 2.16 5.47 7.62
CA ASN A 131 2.56 6.84 7.40
C ASN A 131 2.51 7.75 8.63
N LYS A 132 3.65 8.38 8.93
CA LYS A 132 3.73 9.50 9.87
C LYS A 132 3.26 10.84 9.27
N ASN A 133 2.98 10.91 7.96
CA ASN A 133 2.83 12.16 7.22
C ASN A 133 1.48 12.32 6.49
N GLU A 134 0.88 11.23 6.02
CA GLU A 134 -0.44 11.23 5.38
C GLU A 134 -1.16 9.92 5.71
N MET A 135 -2.21 10.04 6.50
CA MET A 135 -3.10 8.93 6.84
C MET A 135 -3.69 8.31 5.57
N SER A 136 -3.60 6.99 5.49
CA SER A 136 -4.39 6.18 4.57
C SER A 136 -5.88 6.40 4.79
N THR A 137 -6.69 5.96 3.83
CA THR A 137 -8.15 6.00 3.94
C THR A 137 -8.64 5.31 5.22
N LEU A 138 -8.05 4.16 5.58
CA LEU A 138 -8.39 3.42 6.80
C LEU A 138 -8.07 4.21 8.08
N GLU A 139 -6.90 4.86 8.14
CA GLU A 139 -6.52 5.69 9.30
C GLU A 139 -7.43 6.91 9.43
N LYS A 140 -7.75 7.60 8.32
CA LYS A 140 -8.68 8.72 8.32
C LYS A 140 -10.05 8.33 8.88
N HIS A 141 -10.57 7.16 8.50
CA HIS A 141 -11.84 6.65 9.04
C HIS A 141 -11.73 6.33 10.52
N TYR A 142 -10.64 5.68 10.95
CA TYR A 142 -10.43 5.32 12.35
C TYR A 142 -10.37 6.56 13.25
N PHE A 143 -9.44 7.49 13.00
CA PHE A 143 -9.24 8.64 13.88
C PHE A 143 -10.41 9.62 13.87
N ARG A 144 -11.15 9.73 12.76
CA ARG A 144 -12.40 10.50 12.73
C ARG A 144 -13.46 9.92 13.67
N SER A 145 -13.54 8.59 13.78
CA SER A 145 -14.52 7.91 14.66
C SER A 145 -14.17 7.95 16.15
N GLN A 146 -12.98 8.41 16.51
CA GLN A 146 -12.50 8.52 17.89
C GLN A 146 -12.57 9.96 18.43
N GLY A 147 -12.95 10.93 17.60
CA GLY A 147 -12.93 12.36 17.91
C GLY A 147 -14.30 13.01 18.15
N ASP A 148 -15.35 12.20 18.35
CA ASP A 148 -16.68 12.64 18.82
C ASP A 148 -16.90 12.18 20.27
#